data_AF-A0A957T8X9-F1
#
_entry.id   AF-A0A957T8X9-F1
#
_cell.length_a   1.000
_cell.length_b   1.000
_cell.length_c   1.000
_cell.angle_alpha   90.00
_cell.angle_beta   90.00
_cell.angle_gamma   90.00
#
_symmetry.space_group_name_H-M   'P 1'
#
loop_
_entity.id
_entity.type
_entity.pdbx_description
1 polymer ?
#
loop_
_entity_poly.entity_id
_entity_poly.type
_entity_poly.pdbx_seq_one_letter_code
_entity_poly.pdbx_strand_id
1 'polypeptide(L)'
;MDLQNSPDFQALDVALVSIAADSTEQLVAGAQEYGISGVPLLSDPDTAVSTAYDVMQWATPGGEPSHTFVLVNQDGTIAWVQDYGHPSNRGVMYVPVDELVSEISTHLKQ
;
A
#
# COMPACT_ATOMS: atom_id res chain seq x y z
N MET A 1 1.11 12.25 -6.39
CA MET A 1 0.92 11.76 -5.02
C MET A 1 -0.47 12.20 -4.61
N ASP A 2 -1.43 11.29 -4.73
CA ASP A 2 -2.83 11.65 -4.96
C ASP A 2 -3.73 11.18 -3.82
N LEU A 3 -3.49 9.98 -3.28
CA LEU A 3 -4.31 9.40 -2.20
C LEU A 3 -4.18 10.15 -0.88
N GLN A 4 -2.96 10.39 -0.39
CA GLN A 4 -2.76 11.05 0.92
C GLN A 4 -3.26 12.50 0.94
N ASN A 5 -3.36 13.13 -0.23
CA ASN A 5 -3.80 14.50 -0.40
C ASN A 5 -5.32 14.59 -0.64
N SER A 6 -6.01 13.45 -0.79
CA SER A 6 -7.46 13.41 -0.98
C SER A 6 -8.19 13.79 0.31
N PRO A 7 -9.05 14.83 0.30
CA PRO A 7 -9.90 15.16 1.44
C PRO A 7 -10.82 14.00 1.83
N ASP A 8 -11.30 13.23 0.86
CA ASP A 8 -12.18 12.08 1.12
C ASP A 8 -11.42 10.96 1.83
N PHE A 9 -10.16 10.71 1.45
CA PHE A 9 -9.30 9.76 2.18
C PHE A 9 -8.99 10.26 3.60
N GLN A 10 -8.66 11.55 3.75
CA GLN A 10 -8.39 12.15 5.06
C GLN A 10 -9.61 12.08 5.99
N ALA A 11 -10.83 12.20 5.44
CA ALA A 11 -12.07 12.08 6.19
C ALA A 11 -12.33 10.66 6.74
N LEU A 12 -11.67 9.63 6.20
CA LEU A 12 -11.75 8.25 6.71
C LEU A 12 -10.95 8.05 8.01
N ASP A 13 -10.08 9.00 8.38
CA ASP A 13 -9.23 8.92 9.57
C ASP A 13 -8.37 7.63 9.61
N VAL A 14 -7.84 7.24 8.45
CA VAL A 14 -6.97 6.07 8.28
C VAL A 14 -5.52 6.52 8.07
N ALA A 15 -4.59 5.93 8.84
CA ALA A 15 -3.17 6.15 8.64
C ALA A 15 -2.66 5.43 7.38
N LEU A 16 -1.89 6.13 6.55
CA LEU A 16 -1.23 5.56 5.38
C LEU A 16 0.25 5.31 5.64
N VAL A 17 0.71 4.10 5.35
CA VAL A 17 2.13 3.71 5.38
C VAL A 17 2.43 2.92 4.11
N SER A 18 3.57 3.22 3.48
CA SER A 18 4.06 2.47 2.32
C SER A 18 5.19 1.55 2.74
N ILE A 19 5.20 0.31 2.25
CA ILE A 19 6.23 -0.69 2.53
C ILE A 19 6.76 -1.23 1.20
N ALA A 20 8.08 -1.34 1.04
CA ALA A 20 8.71 -1.90 -0.15
C ALA A 20 10.02 -2.63 0.19
N ALA A 21 10.46 -3.50 -0.70
CA ALA A 21 11.71 -4.25 -0.55
C ALA A 21 12.98 -3.38 -0.75
N ASP A 22 12.82 -2.20 -1.34
CA ASP A 22 13.89 -1.22 -1.52
C ASP A 22 14.59 -0.86 -0.20
N SER A 23 15.89 -0.59 -0.27
CA SER A 23 16.65 -0.09 0.88
C SER A 23 16.14 1.29 1.31
N THR A 24 16.44 1.67 2.56
CA THR A 24 16.10 3.02 3.05
C THR A 24 16.72 4.12 2.20
N GLU A 25 17.92 3.91 1.65
CA GLU A 25 18.61 4.84 0.76
C GLU A 25 17.84 5.03 -0.57
N GLN A 26 17.38 3.92 -1.16
CA GLN A 26 16.57 3.93 -2.38
C GLN A 26 15.21 4.61 -2.12
N LEU A 27 14.56 4.31 -1.00
CA LEU A 27 13.29 4.93 -0.61
C LEU A 27 13.43 6.44 -0.38
N VAL A 28 14.52 6.90 0.24
CA VAL A 28 14.77 8.34 0.43
C VAL A 28 14.99 9.03 -0.91
N ALA A 29 15.76 8.41 -1.81
CA ALA A 29 15.97 8.95 -3.15
C ALA A 29 14.65 9.03 -3.94
N GLY A 30 13.85 7.97 -3.93
CA GLY A 30 12.53 7.94 -4.56
C GLY A 30 11.56 8.95 -3.95
N ALA A 31 11.57 9.13 -2.63
CA ALA A 31 10.73 10.14 -1.98
C ALA A 31 11.06 11.56 -2.47
N GLN A 32 12.34 11.86 -2.63
CA GLN A 32 12.79 13.15 -3.16
C GLN A 32 12.42 13.33 -4.63
N GLU A 33 12.62 12.29 -5.45
CA GLU A 33 12.30 12.31 -6.87
C GLU A 33 10.80 12.52 -7.13
N TYR A 34 9.95 11.81 -6.39
CA TYR A 34 8.49 11.84 -6.57
C TYR A 34 7.77 12.86 -5.68
N GLY A 35 8.51 13.69 -4.92
CA GLY A 35 7.93 14.69 -4.02
C GLY A 35 7.06 14.11 -2.92
N ILE A 36 7.38 12.90 -2.46
CA ILE A 36 6.65 12.20 -1.41
C ILE A 36 6.98 12.85 -0.06
N SER A 37 5.94 13.37 0.59
CA SER A 37 6.02 13.94 1.94
C SER A 37 4.79 13.54 2.74
N GLY A 38 4.92 13.52 4.07
CA GLY A 38 3.82 13.23 5.00
C GLY A 38 3.39 11.77 5.11
N VAL A 39 3.94 10.86 4.28
CA VAL A 39 3.68 9.42 4.32
C VAL A 39 4.95 8.68 4.71
N PRO A 40 4.96 7.87 5.78
CA PRO A 40 6.09 7.00 6.09
C PRO A 40 6.34 5.97 4.98
N LEU A 41 7.59 5.88 4.53
CA LEU A 41 8.09 4.83 3.65
C LEU A 41 8.96 3.87 4.47
N LEU A 42 8.58 2.60 4.53
CA LEU A 42 9.27 1.57 5.30
C LEU A 42 9.97 0.59 4.35
N SER A 43 11.18 0.21 4.71
CA SER A 43 12.01 -0.76 4.00
C SER A 43 11.79 -2.16 4.59
N ASP A 44 11.52 -3.15 3.74
CA ASP A 44 11.29 -4.56 4.06
C ASP A 44 12.18 -5.45 3.15
N PRO A 45 13.52 -5.31 3.20
CA PRO A 45 14.42 -5.89 2.21
C PRO A 45 14.53 -7.41 2.26
N ASP A 46 14.18 -8.02 3.40
CA ASP A 46 14.08 -9.48 3.55
C ASP A 46 12.66 -10.01 3.31
N THR A 47 11.72 -9.13 2.94
CA THR A 47 10.30 -9.42 2.70
C THR A 47 9.58 -10.04 3.90
N ALA A 48 10.11 -9.85 5.12
CA ALA A 48 9.54 -10.45 6.33
C ALA A 48 8.13 -9.92 6.61
N VAL A 49 7.91 -8.62 6.46
CA VAL A 49 6.58 -8.01 6.65
C VAL A 49 5.65 -8.45 5.53
N SER A 50 6.11 -8.37 4.28
CA SER A 50 5.33 -8.78 3.11
C SER A 50 4.89 -10.25 3.20
N THR A 51 5.76 -11.12 3.71
CA THR A 51 5.43 -12.53 3.98
C THR A 51 4.43 -12.68 5.12
N ALA A 52 4.59 -11.92 6.21
CA ALA A 52 3.68 -11.99 7.36
C ALA A 52 2.24 -11.55 7.03
N TYR A 53 2.08 -10.65 6.06
CA TYR A 53 0.78 -10.23 5.52
C TYR A 53 0.27 -11.10 4.36
N ASP A 54 0.98 -12.20 4.05
CA ASP A 54 0.63 -13.14 2.97
C ASP A 54 0.52 -12.50 1.58
N VAL A 55 1.21 -11.38 1.31
CA VAL A 55 1.11 -10.68 0.02
C VAL A 55 2.12 -11.20 -1.03
N MET A 56 3.08 -12.01 -0.61
CA MET A 56 4.09 -12.61 -1.50
C MET A 56 3.51 -13.61 -2.51
N GLN A 57 2.27 -14.06 -2.31
CA GLN A 57 1.54 -14.87 -3.31
C GLN A 57 1.34 -14.14 -4.65
N TRP A 58 1.44 -12.82 -4.66
CA TRP A 58 1.36 -11.98 -5.85
C TRP A 58 2.70 -11.39 -6.28
N ALA A 59 3.82 -11.88 -5.73
CA ALA A 59 5.13 -11.29 -5.97
C ALA A 59 5.45 -11.15 -7.47
N THR A 60 6.17 -10.08 -7.80
CA THR A 60 6.70 -9.86 -9.15
C THR A 60 7.64 -11.00 -9.53
N PRO A 61 7.96 -11.19 -10.83
CA PRO A 61 9.01 -12.12 -11.23
C PRO A 61 10.38 -11.84 -10.59
N GLY A 62 10.61 -10.61 -10.11
CA GLY A 62 11.81 -10.20 -9.37
C GLY A 62 11.81 -10.63 -7.90
N GLY A 63 10.69 -11.15 -7.39
CA GLY A 63 10.54 -11.58 -6.01
C GLY A 63 10.16 -10.46 -5.05
N GLU A 64 9.73 -9.30 -5.55
CA GLU A 64 9.23 -8.19 -4.72
C GLU A 64 7.72 -8.31 -4.50
N PRO A 65 7.17 -7.79 -3.38
CA PRO A 65 5.73 -7.64 -3.24
C PRO A 65 5.16 -6.81 -4.40
N SER A 66 4.02 -7.23 -4.93
CA SER A 66 3.30 -6.52 -5.99
C SER A 66 2.54 -5.31 -5.41
N HIS A 67 1.76 -4.62 -6.25
CA HIS A 67 0.97 -3.44 -5.88
C HIS A 67 -0.26 -3.82 -5.05
N THR A 68 -0.02 -4.12 -3.76
CA THR A 68 -1.03 -4.62 -2.81
C THR A 68 -1.37 -3.60 -1.74
N PHE A 69 -2.67 -3.50 -1.41
CA PHE A 69 -3.18 -2.71 -0.29
C PHE A 69 -3.71 -3.63 0.80
N VAL A 70 -3.43 -3.29 2.05
CA VAL A 70 -3.93 -3.97 3.24
C VAL A 70 -4.58 -2.93 4.14
N LEU A 71 -5.85 -3.15 4.50
CA LEU A 71 -6.54 -2.37 5.52
C LEU A 71 -6.54 -3.14 6.83
N VAL A 72 -6.09 -2.48 7.90
CA VAL A 72 -6.06 -3.02 9.26
C VAL A 72 -6.94 -2.16 10.15
N ASN A 73 -7.87 -2.77 10.88
CA ASN A 73 -8.73 -2.09 11.84
C ASN A 73 -7.95 -1.72 13.11
N GLN A 74 -8.55 -0.86 13.93
CA GLN A 74 -7.96 -0.43 15.21
C GLN A 74 -7.68 -1.58 16.19
N ASP A 75 -8.42 -2.69 16.09
CA ASP A 75 -8.20 -3.91 16.89
C ASP A 75 -7.07 -4.81 16.37
N GLY A 76 -6.39 -4.39 15.29
CA GLY A 76 -5.31 -5.14 14.65
C GLY A 76 -5.78 -6.22 13.68
N THR A 77 -7.08 -6.33 13.41
CA THR A 77 -7.60 -7.30 12.43
C THR A 77 -7.46 -6.77 11.00
N ILE A 78 -7.09 -7.66 10.07
CA ILE A 78 -7.09 -7.35 8.65
C ILE A 78 -8.55 -7.27 8.17
N ALA A 79 -8.96 -6.11 7.70
CA ALA A 79 -10.30 -5.84 7.20
C ALA A 79 -10.44 -6.15 5.70
N TRP A 80 -9.35 -5.93 4.94
CA TRP A 80 -9.31 -6.06 3.50
C TRP A 80 -7.87 -6.20 3.00
N VAL A 81 -7.68 -7.03 1.96
CA VAL A 81 -6.42 -7.20 1.24
C VAL A 81 -6.77 -7.25 -0.24
N GLN A 82 -6.12 -6.42 -1.05
CA GLN A 82 -6.28 -6.48 -2.50
C GLN A 82 -4.98 -6.11 -3.19
N ASP A 83 -4.49 -7.04 -4.01
CA ASP A 83 -3.46 -6.76 -5.00
C ASP A 83 -4.08 -6.26 -6.30
N TYR A 84 -3.45 -5.29 -6.93
CA TYR A 84 -3.84 -4.77 -8.24
C TYR A 84 -2.76 -5.00 -9.30
N GLY A 85 -1.52 -5.30 -8.89
CA GLY A 85 -0.36 -5.37 -9.78
C GLY A 85 -0.18 -6.72 -10.47
N HIS A 86 -0.68 -7.81 -9.89
CA HIS A 86 -0.55 -9.13 -10.49
C HIS A 86 -1.49 -9.29 -11.70
N PRO A 87 -1.09 -10.00 -12.77
CA PRO A 87 -1.93 -10.16 -13.96
C PRO A 87 -3.31 -10.81 -13.72
N SER A 88 -3.44 -11.66 -12.69
CA SER A 88 -4.75 -12.21 -12.29
C SER A 88 -5.65 -11.18 -11.60
N ASN A 89 -5.06 -10.10 -11.11
CA ASN A 89 -5.71 -9.06 -10.31
C ASN A 89 -5.65 -7.71 -11.02
N ARG A 90 -5.94 -7.71 -12.33
CA ARG A 90 -5.96 -6.55 -13.26
C ARG A 90 -4.60 -6.15 -13.86
N GLY A 91 -3.48 -6.36 -13.17
CA GLY A 91 -2.16 -6.04 -13.71
C GLY A 91 -1.92 -4.53 -13.89
N VAL A 92 -2.43 -3.71 -12.98
CA VAL A 92 -2.32 -2.25 -13.01
C VAL A 92 -1.45 -1.73 -11.86
N MET A 93 -0.62 -0.73 -12.17
CA MET A 93 0.23 -0.06 -11.17
C MET A 93 -0.37 1.24 -10.63
N TYR A 94 -1.52 1.64 -11.15
CA TYR A 94 -2.27 2.79 -10.69
C TYR A 94 -3.72 2.39 -10.45
N VAL A 95 -4.19 2.69 -9.24
CA VAL A 95 -5.58 2.56 -8.84
C VAL A 95 -6.13 3.98 -8.63
N PRO A 96 -7.27 4.34 -9.24
CA PRO A 96 -7.92 5.62 -9.01
C PRO A 96 -8.19 5.87 -7.52
N VAL A 97 -8.01 7.12 -7.09
CA VAL A 97 -8.14 7.50 -5.67
C VAL A 97 -9.57 7.29 -5.16
N ASP A 98 -10.57 7.61 -5.97
CA ASP A 98 -11.99 7.40 -5.66
C ASP A 98 -12.32 5.92 -5.50
N GLU A 99 -11.70 5.05 -6.30
CA GLU A 99 -11.81 3.60 -6.15
C GLU A 99 -11.24 3.15 -4.80
N LEU A 100 -10.02 3.56 -4.44
CA LEU A 100 -9.41 3.21 -3.16
C LEU A 100 -10.21 3.74 -1.96
N VAL A 101 -10.69 4.98 -2.02
CA VAL A 101 -11.54 5.56 -0.96
C VAL A 101 -12.82 4.75 -0.80
N SER A 102 -13.44 4.32 -1.90
CA SER A 102 -14.64 3.48 -1.87
C SER A 102 -14.39 2.11 -1.25
N GLU A 103 -13.30 1.44 -1.63
CA GLU A 103 -12.91 0.13 -1.07
C GLU A 103 -12.63 0.24 0.44
N ILE A 104 -11.84 1.24 0.84
CA ILE A 104 -11.53 1.46 2.26
C ILE A 104 -12.82 1.75 3.03
N SER A 105 -13.67 2.66 2.54
CA SER A 105 -14.94 3.00 3.21
C SER A 105 -15.87 1.79 3.38
N THR A 106 -15.87 0.89 2.41
CA THR A 106 -16.71 -0.33 2.43
C THR A 106 -16.23 -1.34 3.48
N HIS A 107 -14.92 -1.42 3.68
CA HIS A 107 -14.29 -2.41 4.55
C HIS A 107 -13.91 -1.89 5.94
N LEU A 108 -13.85 -0.57 6.11
CA LEU A 108 -13.54 0.07 7.39
C LEU A 108 -14.66 -0.18 8.38
N LYS A 109 -14.32 -0.81 9.51
CA LYS A 109 -15.23 -0.90 10.66
C LYS A 109 -15.00 0.31 11.55
N GLN A 110 -16.07 1.03 11.89
CA GLN A 110 -16.06 2.08 12.90
C GLN A 110 -16.06 1.49 14.31
#